data_AF-S7PYQ6-F1
#
_entry.id   AF-S7PYQ6-F1
#
_cell.length_a   1.000
_cell.length_b   1.000
_cell.length_c   1.000
_cell.angle_alpha   90.00
_cell.angle_beta   90.00
_cell.angle_gamma   90.00
#
_symmetry.space_group_name_H-M   'P 1'
#
loop_
_entity.id
_entity.type
_entity.pdbx_description
1 polymer ?
#
loop_
_entity_poly.entity_id
_entity_poly.type
_entity_poly.pdbx_seq_one_letter_code
_entity_poly.pdbx_strand_id
1 'polypeptide(L)'
;MIGKRVFIGWPFLREGLVVAVSDSLFKYEKMTVVPGAPKKVVSNPHSQQGLSMWRGKADRIEHYYSKRCGVITGDIEVLIHVRPLKG
;
A
#
# COMPACT_ATOMS: atom_id res chain seq x y z
N MET A 1 2.73 0.48 10.95
CA MET A 1 2.68 1.59 9.98
C MET A 1 1.27 2.14 9.74
N ILE A 2 0.22 1.31 9.74
CA ILE A 2 -1.16 1.76 9.46
C ILE A 2 -1.63 2.87 10.42
N GLY A 3 -2.17 3.96 9.87
CA GLY A 3 -2.60 5.15 10.60
C GLY A 3 -1.46 6.12 10.95
N LYS A 4 -0.24 5.86 10.47
CA LYS A 4 0.85 6.85 10.53
C LYS A 4 0.92 7.63 9.22
N ARG A 5 1.45 8.84 9.35
CA ARG A 5 1.80 9.75 8.27
C ARG A 5 3.08 9.30 7.58
N VAL A 6 3.09 9.37 6.26
CA VAL A 6 4.22 8.98 5.41
C VAL A 6 4.38 9.96 4.25
N PHE A 7 5.55 9.92 3.61
CA PHE A 7 5.84 10.69 2.40
C PHE A 7 5.82 9.76 1.19
N ILE A 8 5.10 10.16 0.14
CA ILE A 8 4.92 9.39 -1.10
C ILE A 8 5.28 10.22 -2.32
N GLY A 9 5.52 9.55 -3.46
CA GLY A 9 5.69 10.21 -4.76
C GLY A 9 7.11 10.74 -5.01
N TRP A 10 8.14 10.01 -4.55
CA TRP A 10 9.53 10.32 -4.89
C TRP A 10 9.68 10.56 -6.40
N PRO A 11 10.44 11.58 -6.84
CA PRO A 11 11.30 12.45 -6.02
C PRO A 11 10.58 13.63 -5.36
N PHE A 12 9.35 13.94 -5.77
CA PHE A 12 8.59 15.08 -5.25
C PHE A 12 7.64 14.65 -4.13
N LEU A 13 8.22 14.48 -2.95
CA LEU A 13 7.52 13.94 -1.79
C LEU A 13 6.28 14.76 -1.41
N ARG A 14 5.18 14.05 -1.15
CA ARG A 14 3.94 14.60 -0.62
C ARG A 14 3.49 13.79 0.58
N GLU A 15 2.84 14.46 1.52
CA GLU A 15 2.35 13.83 2.73
C GLU A 15 1.07 13.03 2.47
N GLY A 16 0.94 11.88 3.14
CA GLY A 16 -0.27 11.08 3.13
C GLY A 16 -0.39 10.20 4.36
N LEU A 17 -1.60 9.68 4.57
CA LEU A 17 -1.92 8.78 5.68
C LEU A 17 -1.96 7.34 5.19
N VAL A 18 -1.24 6.43 5.85
CA VAL A 18 -1.30 5.00 5.53
C VAL A 18 -2.65 4.43 5.97
N VAL A 19 -3.45 3.95 5.03
CA VAL A 19 -4.76 3.33 5.30
C VAL A 19 -4.67 1.81 5.37
N ALA A 20 -3.77 1.19 4.60
CA ALA A 20 -3.55 -0.25 4.60
C ALA A 20 -2.14 -0.60 4.12
N VAL A 21 -1.71 -1.82 4.40
CA VAL A 21 -0.47 -2.43 3.88
C VAL A 21 -0.86 -3.76 3.26
N SER A 22 -0.29 -4.15 2.12
CA SER A 22 -0.60 -5.44 1.51
C SER A 22 0.64 -6.11 0.95
N ASP A 23 0.80 -7.39 1.23
CA ASP A 23 1.74 -8.28 0.56
C ASP A 23 1.03 -9.04 -0.57
N SER A 24 1.71 -10.05 -1.12
CA SER A 24 1.24 -10.87 -2.22
C SER A 24 0.00 -11.71 -1.89
N LEU A 25 -0.36 -11.93 -0.62
CA LEU A 25 -1.44 -12.83 -0.18
C LEU A 25 -2.52 -12.10 0.64
N PHE A 26 -2.16 -11.11 1.44
CA PHE A 26 -3.02 -10.44 2.41
C PHE A 26 -2.95 -8.92 2.28
N LYS A 27 -4.07 -8.30 2.67
CA LYS A 27 -4.20 -6.87 2.94
C LYS A 27 -4.49 -6.64 4.41
N TYR A 28 -3.63 -5.87 5.06
CA TYR A 28 -3.74 -5.46 6.45
C TYR A 28 -4.39 -4.08 6.56
N GLU A 29 -5.51 -4.00 7.27
CA GLU A 29 -6.21 -2.74 7.50
C GLU A 29 -6.73 -2.63 8.94
N LYS A 30 -6.95 -1.39 9.40
CA LYS A 30 -7.51 -1.13 10.73
C LYS A 30 -9.03 -1.13 10.63
N MET A 31 -9.66 -2.18 11.16
CA MET A 31 -11.12 -2.31 11.19
C MET A 31 -11.63 -2.48 12.62
N THR A 32 -12.84 -1.98 12.86
CA THR A 32 -13.60 -2.27 14.08
C THR A 32 -14.34 -3.58 13.86
N VAL A 33 -13.87 -4.65 14.51
CA VAL A 33 -14.45 -6.00 14.38
C VAL A 33 -15.74 -6.14 15.20
N VAL A 34 -15.83 -5.41 16.32
CA VAL A 34 -17.00 -5.38 17.21
C VAL A 34 -17.44 -3.93 17.38
N PRO A 35 -18.72 -3.60 17.20
CA PRO A 35 -19.23 -2.25 17.43
C PRO A 35 -18.81 -1.72 18.83
N GLY A 36 -18.22 -0.53 18.88
CA GLY A 36 -17.73 0.08 20.13
C GLY A 36 -16.31 -0.34 20.57
N ALA A 37 -15.69 -1.34 19.94
CA ALA A 37 -14.33 -1.76 20.26
C ALA A 37 -13.26 -0.93 19.52
N PRO A 38 -12.03 -0.82 20.08
CA PRO A 38 -10.93 -0.16 19.39
C PRO A 38 -10.57 -0.88 18.09
N LYS A 39 -10.16 -0.11 17.08
CA LYS A 39 -9.75 -0.64 15.77
C LYS A 39 -8.53 -1.55 15.93
N LYS A 40 -8.64 -2.78 15.43
CA LYS A 40 -7.53 -3.74 15.39
C LYS A 40 -7.05 -3.91 13.95
N VAL A 41 -5.80 -4.33 13.80
CA VAL A 41 -5.27 -4.71 12.49
C VAL A 41 -5.83 -6.08 12.14
N VAL A 42 -6.50 -6.16 11.00
CA VAL A 42 -7.09 -7.40 10.46
C VAL A 42 -6.36 -7.74 9.17
N SER A 43 -6.04 -9.02 8.99
CA SER A 43 -5.46 -9.58 7.77
C SER A 43 -6.57 -10.15 6.89
N ASN A 44 -6.84 -9.49 5.78
CA ASN A 44 -7.83 -9.92 4.80
C ASN A 44 -7.11 -10.58 3.61
N PRO A 45 -7.34 -11.87 3.33
CA PRO A 45 -6.75 -12.51 2.15
C PRO A 45 -7.27 -11.84 0.88
N HIS A 46 -6.41 -11.71 -0.13
CA HIS A 46 -6.84 -11.23 -1.44
C HIS A 46 -7.80 -12.23 -2.08
N SER A 47 -8.78 -11.72 -2.82
CA SER A 47 -9.51 -12.57 -3.77
C SER A 47 -8.58 -13.03 -4.90
N GLN A 48 -8.96 -14.07 -5.64
CA GLN A 48 -8.17 -14.55 -6.79
C GLN A 48 -7.88 -13.43 -7.80
N GLN A 49 -8.86 -12.58 -8.08
CA GLN A 49 -8.67 -11.39 -8.90
C GLN A 49 -7.76 -10.35 -8.22
N GLY A 50 -7.87 -10.19 -6.90
CA GLY A 50 -7.05 -9.30 -6.09
C GLY A 50 -5.56 -9.62 -6.16
N LEU A 51 -5.19 -10.91 -6.21
CA LEU A 51 -3.79 -11.35 -6.36
C LEU A 51 -3.17 -10.84 -7.67
N SER A 52 -3.86 -11.04 -8.79
CA SER A 52 -3.42 -10.56 -10.10
C SER A 52 -3.35 -9.02 -10.15
N MET A 53 -4.33 -8.34 -9.56
CA MET A 53 -4.32 -6.87 -9.46
C MET A 53 -3.17 -6.34 -8.59
N TRP A 54 -2.84 -7.03 -7.49
CA TRP A 54 -1.72 -6.66 -6.62
C TRP A 54 -0.40 -6.78 -7.38
N ARG A 55 -0.19 -7.91 -8.06
CA ARG A 55 1.01 -8.16 -8.86
C ARG A 55 1.16 -7.13 -9.98
N GLY A 56 0.10 -6.90 -10.77
CA GLY A 56 0.13 -5.90 -11.83
C GLY A 56 0.36 -4.46 -11.33
N LYS A 57 0.01 -4.14 -10.08
CA LYS A 57 0.36 -2.86 -9.45
C LYS A 57 1.84 -2.80 -9.06
N ALA A 58 2.37 -3.87 -8.47
CA ALA A 58 3.79 -3.98 -8.15
C ALA A 58 4.66 -3.80 -9.40
N ASP A 59 4.42 -4.62 -10.44
CA ASP A 59 5.19 -4.57 -11.69
C ASP A 59 5.13 -3.19 -12.35
N ARG A 60 3.96 -2.52 -12.31
CA ARG A 60 3.80 -1.16 -12.84
C ARG A 60 4.64 -0.14 -12.10
N ILE A 61 4.74 -0.26 -10.78
CA ILE A 61 5.53 0.66 -9.95
C ILE A 61 7.02 0.46 -10.25
N GLU A 62 7.49 -0.78 -10.24
CA GLU A 62 8.88 -1.12 -10.59
C GLU A 62 9.23 -0.63 -12.00
N HIS A 63 8.35 -0.87 -12.97
CA HIS A 63 8.55 -0.40 -14.35
C HIS A 63 8.62 1.13 -14.43
N TYR A 64 7.76 1.84 -13.69
CA TYR A 64 7.77 3.30 -13.66
C TYR A 64 9.11 3.82 -13.12
N TYR A 65 9.58 3.32 -11.97
CA TYR A 65 10.82 3.78 -11.37
C TYR A 65 12.05 3.41 -12.22
N SER A 66 12.10 2.19 -12.77
CA SER A 66 13.23 1.76 -13.61
C SER A 66 13.29 2.50 -14.94
N LYS A 67 12.17 2.62 -15.67
CA LYS A 67 12.15 3.18 -17.03
C LYS A 67 12.02 4.69 -17.08
N ARG A 68 11.29 5.31 -16.15
CA ARG A 68 11.07 6.76 -16.17
C ARG A 68 11.94 7.53 -15.19
N CYS A 69 12.38 6.90 -14.11
CA CYS A 69 13.17 7.57 -13.08
C CYS A 69 14.62 7.09 -12.99
N GLY A 70 15.01 6.07 -13.74
CA GLY A 70 16.38 5.53 -13.71
C GLY A 70 16.74 4.86 -12.38
N VAL A 71 15.75 4.40 -11.60
CA VAL A 71 15.94 3.76 -10.30
C VAL A 71 15.52 2.30 -10.36
N ILE A 72 16.45 1.40 -10.02
CA ILE A 72 16.16 -0.03 -9.93
C ILE A 72 15.71 -0.31 -8.48
N THR A 73 14.43 -0.64 -8.31
CA THR A 73 13.84 -0.92 -6.98
C THR A 73 14.01 -2.36 -6.55
N GLY A 74 14.26 -3.28 -7.49
CA GLY A 74 14.13 -4.72 -7.28
C GLY A 74 12.67 -5.14 -7.11
N ASP A 75 12.48 -6.40 -6.70
CA ASP A 75 11.16 -7.00 -6.50
C ASP A 75 10.40 -6.31 -5.36
N ILE A 76 9.13 -6.00 -5.61
CA ILE A 76 8.27 -5.37 -4.62
C ILE A 76 7.58 -6.46 -3.78
N GLU A 77 7.99 -6.59 -2.52
CA GLU A 77 7.38 -7.53 -1.57
C GLU A 77 6.08 -7.01 -0.95
N VAL A 78 5.98 -5.69 -0.75
CA VAL A 78 4.88 -5.05 -0.01
C VAL A 78 4.48 -3.73 -0.66
N LEU A 79 3.16 -3.50 -0.73
CA LEU A 79 2.55 -2.24 -1.16
C LEU A 79 1.92 -1.50 0.02
N ILE A 80 2.15 -0.19 0.09
CA ILE A 80 1.53 0.71 1.07
C ILE A 80 0.39 1.46 0.40
N HIS A 81 -0.82 1.33 0.94
CA HIS A 81 -1.99 2.06 0.48
C HIS A 81 -2.09 3.36 1.27
N VAL A 82 -1.98 4.48 0.56
CA VAL A 82 -1.91 5.81 1.17
C VAL A 82 -3.05 6.67 0.65
N ARG A 83 -3.68 7.43 1.55
CA ARG A 83 -4.56 8.54 1.21
C ARG A 83 -3.73 9.82 1.23
N PRO A 84 -3.46 10.45 0.08
CA PRO A 84 -2.76 11.73 0.04
C PRO A 84 -3.54 12.78 0.84
N LEU A 85 -2.84 13.61 1.62
CA LEU A 85 -3.47 14.73 2.28
C LEU A 85 -3.87 15.76 1.21
N LYS A 86 -5.15 16.13 1.17
CA LYS A 86 -5.61 17.29 0.41
C LYS A 86 -5.76 18.43 1.42
N GLY A 87 -5.12 19.57 1.11
CA GLY A 87 -5.27 20.81 1.88
C GLY A 87 -6.66 21.40 1.76
#